data_AF-A0A0F3NMZ8-F1
#
_entry.id   AF-A0A0F3NMZ8-F1
#
_cell.length_a   1.000
_cell.length_b   1.000
_cell.length_c   1.000
_cell.angle_alpha   90.00
_cell.angle_beta   90.00
_cell.angle_gamma   90.00
#
_symmetry.space_group_name_H-M   'P 1'
#
loop_
_entity.id
_entity.type
_entity.pdbx_description
1 polymer ?
#
loop_
_entity_poly.entity_id
_entity_poly.type
_entity_poly.pdbx_seq_one_letter_code
_entity_poly.pdbx_strand_id
1 'polypeptide(L)' 'MITEKKVKDYQRKVVWCSGKGDDNNYVEHPKVYLTFTNSEKVVCPYCSKVFFYTEN' A
#
# COMPACT_ATOMS: atom_id res chain seq x y z
N MET A 1 15.73 33.49 -7.48
CA MET A 1 14.66 33.06 -8.41
C MET A 1 14.06 31.80 -7.83
N ILE A 2 12.78 31.81 -7.45
CA ILE A 2 12.10 30.65 -6.84
C ILE A 2 11.28 30.02 -7.95
N THR A 3 11.55 28.75 -8.27
CA THR A 3 10.86 28.02 -9.34
C THR A 3 9.64 27.33 -8.75
N GLU A 4 8.44 27.75 -9.15
CA GLU A 4 7.19 27.12 -8.72
C GLU A 4 7.01 25.77 -9.45
N LYS A 5 7.09 24.67 -8.70
CA LYS A 5 6.84 23.32 -9.21
C LYS A 5 5.41 22.94 -8.88
N LYS A 6 4.57 22.71 -9.91
CA LYS A 6 3.21 22.16 -9.71
C LYS A 6 3.30 20.82 -8.98
N VAL A 7 2.77 20.78 -7.76
CA VAL A 7 2.60 19.54 -7.00
C VAL A 7 1.29 18.91 -7.47
N LYS A 8 1.37 17.69 -8.04
CA LYS A 8 0.16 16.89 -8.26
C LYS A 8 -0.37 16.46 -6.90
N ASP A 9 -1.62 16.80 -6.61
CA ASP A 9 -2.33 16.27 -5.44
C ASP A 9 -2.59 14.78 -5.69
N TYR A 10 -1.82 13.93 -5.02
CA TYR A 10 -2.03 12.49 -5.04
C TYR A 10 -2.84 12.11 -3.82
N GLN A 11 -4.04 11.57 -4.04
CA GLN A 11 -4.79 10.93 -2.96
C GLN A 11 -3.99 9.72 -2.47
N ARG A 12 -3.30 9.90 -1.33
CA ARG A 12 -2.55 8.84 -0.68
C ARG A 12 -3.52 8.06 0.19
N LYS A 13 -3.67 6.77 -0.10
CA LYS A 13 -4.33 5.84 0.81
C LYS A 13 -3.28 4.95 1.46
N VAL A 14 -3.53 4.61 2.72
CA VAL A 14 -2.64 3.80 3.54
C VAL A 14 -3.37 2.52 3.92
N VAL A 15 -2.75 1.37 3.65
CA VAL A 15 -3.19 0.04 4.11
C VAL A 15 -2.14 -0.50 5.04
N TRP A 16 -2.56 -1.37 5.94
CA TRP A 16 -1.64 -2.09 6.81
C TRP A 16 -1.74 -3.59 6.56
N CYS A 17 -0.60 -4.26 6.68
CA CYS A 17 -0.50 -5.72 6.63
C CYS A 17 0.17 -6.21 7.91
N SER A 18 -0.38 -7.25 8.53
CA SER A 18 0.12 -7.83 9.79
C SER A 18 0.35 -9.34 9.72
N GLY A 19 0.44 -9.89 8.51
CA GLY A 19 0.59 -11.34 8.33
C GLY A 19 -0.70 -12.14 8.51
N LYS A 20 -1.71 -11.62 9.24
CA LYS A 20 -3.01 -12.27 9.40
C LYS A 20 -3.70 -12.52 8.06
N GLY A 21 -4.13 -13.76 7.80
CA GLY A 21 -4.84 -14.20 6.61
C GLY A 21 -5.60 -15.50 6.84
N ASP A 22 -6.54 -15.79 5.95
CA ASP A 22 -7.36 -17.02 5.95
C ASP A 22 -6.48 -18.25 5.71
N ASP A 23 -6.32 -19.04 6.78
CA ASP A 23 -5.89 -20.43 6.94
C ASP A 23 -4.64 -21.02 6.25
N ASN A 24 -4.11 -20.50 5.14
CA ASN A 24 -3.01 -21.16 4.41
C ASN A 24 -1.81 -20.29 4.00
N ASN A 25 -1.86 -18.97 4.23
CA ASN A 25 -0.76 -18.04 3.93
C ASN A 25 -0.48 -17.09 5.11
N TYR A 26 -0.56 -17.63 6.32
CA TYR A 26 -0.16 -16.92 7.52
C TYR A 26 1.36 -16.89 7.60
N VAL A 27 1.93 -15.70 7.45
CA VAL A 27 3.36 -15.45 7.67
C VAL A 27 3.45 -14.43 8.79
N GLU A 28 3.97 -14.82 9.95
CA GLU A 28 4.20 -13.88 11.05
C GLU A 28 5.21 -12.82 10.63
N HIS A 29 4.74 -11.57 10.53
CA HIS A 29 5.60 -10.43 10.29
C HIS A 29 5.08 -9.19 11.04
N PRO A 30 5.97 -8.23 11.35
CA PRO A 30 5.57 -6.98 11.98
C PRO A 30 4.51 -6.25 11.16
N LYS A 31 3.62 -5.53 11.86
CA LYS A 31 2.62 -4.69 11.20
C LYS A 31 3.33 -3.62 10.36
N VAL A 32 3.11 -3.65 9.05
CA VAL A 32 3.68 -2.67 8.11
C VAL A 32 2.60 -1.84 7.47
N TYR A 33 2.94 -0.58 7.20
CA TYR A 33 2.07 0.38 6.53
C TYR A 33 2.56 0.58 5.11
N LEU A 34 1.68 0.35 4.15
CA LEU A 34 1.93 0.42 2.72
C LEU A 34 1.12 1.60 2.17
N THR A 35 1.78 2.51 1.48
CA THR A 35 1.15 3.66 0.84
C THR A 35 0.97 3.36 -0.65
N PHE A 36 -0.21 3.61 -1.19
CA PHE A 36 -0.50 3.47 -2.61
C PHE A 36 -0.99 4.80 -3.16
N THR A 37 -0.59 5.10 -4.39
CA THR A 37 -1.19 6.18 -5.18
C THR A 37 -2.21 5.60 -6.16
N ASN A 38 -3.11 6.44 -6.66
CA ASN A 38 -4.19 6.01 -7.56
C ASN A 38 -3.62 5.19 -8.73
N SER A 39 -4.13 3.97 -8.88
CA SER A 39 -3.76 2.95 -9.88
C SER A 39 -2.51 2.10 -9.60
N GLU A 40 -1.89 2.18 -8.41
CA GLU A 40 -0.77 1.29 -8.07
C GLU A 40 -1.22 0.01 -7.35
N LYS A 41 -0.63 -1.13 -7.75
CA LYS A 41 -0.69 -2.39 -7.00
C LYS A 41 0.47 -2.37 -6.00
N VAL A 42 0.21 -2.68 -4.74
CA VAL A 42 1.25 -2.76 -3.72
C VAL A 42 1.33 -4.17 -3.17
N VAL A 43 2.54 -4.73 -3.16
CA VAL A 43 2.81 -6.07 -2.64
C VAL A 43 3.41 -5.94 -1.25
N CYS A 44 2.88 -6.68 -0.28
CA CYS A 44 3.51 -6.79 1.03
C CYS A 44 4.87 -7.50 0.88
N PRO A 45 5.98 -6.91 1.35
CA PRO A 45 7.31 -7.51 1.20
C PRO A 45 7.52 -8.78 2.05
N TYR A 46 6.59 -9.09 2.96
CA TYR A 46 6.71 -10.22 3.87
C TYR A 46 5.86 -11.43 3.45
N CYS A 47 4.56 -11.23 3.27
CA CYS A 47 3.62 -12.30 2.94
C CYS A 47 3.22 -12.31 1.46
N SER A 48 3.84 -11.47 0.63
CA SER A 48 3.55 -11.34 -0.81
C SER A 48 2.09 -11.03 -1.15
N LYS A 49 1.29 -10.57 -0.17
CA LYS A 49 -0.10 -10.17 -0.38
C LYS A 49 -0.16 -8.95 -1.29
N VAL A 50 -1.01 -9.04 -2.31
CA VAL A 50 -1.22 -7.96 -3.27
C VAL A 50 -2.45 -7.15 -2.86
N PHE A 51 -2.24 -5.86 -2.65
CA PHE A 51 -3.30 -4.88 -2.41
C PHE A 51 -3.53 -4.09 -3.70
N PHE A 52 -4.78 -3.94 -4.09
CA PHE A 52 -5.19 -3.19 -5.27
C PHE A 52 -6.26 -2.17 -4.88
N TYR A 53 -6.20 -1.01 -5.52
CA TYR A 53 -7.20 0.03 -5.35
C TYR A 53 -8.49 -0.37 -6.09
N THR A 54 -9.58 -0.59 -5.37
CA THR A 54 -10.93 -0.70 -5.93
C THR A 54 -11.61 0.66 -5.81
N GLU A 55 -11.86 1.31 -6.95
CA GLU A 55 -12.89 2.36 -7.03
C GLU A 55 -14.24 1.68 -6.81
N ASN A 56 -14.95 2.11 -5.77
CA ASN A 56 -16.30 1.64 -5.47
C ASN A 56 -17.31 2.69 -5.90
#